data_AF-A0A2A2KU79-F1
#
_entry.id   AF-A0A2A2KU79-F1
#
_cell.length_a   1.000
_cell.length_b   1.000
_cell.length_c   1.000
_cell.angle_alpha   90.00
_cell.angle_beta   90.00
_cell.angle_gamma   90.00
#
_symmetry.space_group_name_H-M   'P 1'
#
loop_
_entity.id
_entity.type
_entity.pdbx_description
1 polymer ?
#
loop_
_entity_poly.entity_id
_entity_poly.type
_entity_poly.pdbx_seq_one_letter_code
_entity_poly.pdbx_strand_id
1 'polypeptide(L)'
;MDIFRVSPNSDSPINEKQEQNAHAKSLMRKVRQRLEGRVASTGNELVGTFGNIVISTDEQSGSLIRHATSLTLLAQMYEGWTAWV
;
A
#
# COMPACT_ATOMS: atom_id res chain seq x y z
N MET A 1 17.33 36.51 -45.79
CA MET A 1 16.28 35.47 -45.87
C MET A 1 16.86 34.23 -45.21
N ASP A 2 16.80 34.17 -43.89
CA ASP A 2 17.23 33.01 -43.09
C ASP A 2 16.01 32.55 -42.29
N ILE A 3 15.36 31.50 -42.78
CA ILE A 3 14.03 31.02 -42.37
C ILE A 3 14.18 29.80 -41.43
N PHE A 4 15.19 29.80 -40.55
CA PHE A 4 15.44 28.69 -39.62
C PHE A 4 15.76 29.15 -38.19
N ARG A 5 14.87 29.95 -37.60
CA ARG A 5 14.68 29.96 -36.14
C ARG A 5 13.24 29.57 -35.82
N VAL A 6 12.97 28.27 -35.91
CA VAL A 6 11.84 27.69 -35.17
C VAL A 6 12.35 27.43 -33.76
N SER A 7 12.06 28.37 -32.86
CA SER A 7 12.06 28.10 -31.43
C SER A 7 10.66 27.55 -31.12
N PRO A 8 10.47 26.28 -30.75
CA PRO A 8 9.19 25.86 -30.22
C PRO A 8 9.19 26.23 -28.73
N ASN A 9 8.84 27.49 -28.43
CA ASN A 9 8.09 27.75 -27.21
C ASN A 9 6.67 27.23 -27.47
N SER A 10 6.48 25.92 -27.36
CA SER A 10 5.20 25.37 -26.94
C SER A 10 5.29 25.19 -25.44
N ASP A 11 5.10 26.31 -24.73
CA ASP A 11 4.53 26.32 -23.38
C ASP A 11 3.14 25.68 -23.46
N SER A 12 3.13 24.36 -23.59
CA SER A 12 2.14 23.56 -22.92
C SER A 12 2.90 22.87 -21.81
N PRO A 13 2.65 23.18 -20.52
CA PRO A 13 2.72 22.12 -19.55
C PRO A 13 1.63 21.15 -20.00
N ILE A 14 1.97 20.21 -20.92
CA ILE A 14 1.33 18.91 -20.84
C ILE A 14 1.59 18.57 -19.40
N ASN A 15 0.53 18.65 -18.63
CA ASN A 15 0.54 18.63 -17.18
C ASN A 15 1.15 17.27 -16.85
N GLU A 16 2.48 17.22 -16.75
CA GLU A 16 3.29 16.04 -16.43
C GLU A 16 3.06 15.62 -14.96
N LYS A 17 2.05 16.22 -14.32
CA LYS A 17 1.10 15.47 -13.52
C LYS A 17 0.30 14.52 -14.44
N GLN A 18 0.99 13.63 -15.16
CA GLN A 18 0.50 12.28 -15.36
C GLN A 18 -0.13 11.90 -14.02
N GLU A 19 -1.40 11.51 -13.98
CA GLU A 19 -2.08 11.13 -12.73
C GLU A 19 -1.26 10.00 -12.11
N GLN A 20 -0.24 10.37 -11.33
CA GLN A 20 0.69 9.44 -10.74
C GLN A 20 -0.19 8.69 -9.79
N ASN A 21 -0.42 7.42 -10.11
CA ASN A 21 -1.38 6.59 -9.43
C ASN A 21 -1.13 6.72 -7.92
N ALA A 22 -1.91 7.58 -7.26
CA ALA A 22 -1.66 7.96 -5.87
C ALA A 22 -1.82 6.71 -5.00
N HIS A 23 -2.70 5.83 -5.44
CA HIS A 23 -2.86 4.48 -4.94
C HIS A 23 -1.59 3.63 -5.15
N ALA A 24 -0.93 3.66 -6.31
CA ALA A 24 0.37 2.96 -6.50
C ALA A 24 1.45 3.44 -5.53
N LYS A 25 1.59 4.76 -5.28
CA LYS A 25 2.51 5.28 -4.27
C LYS A 25 2.17 4.78 -2.86
N SER A 26 0.88 4.72 -2.52
CA SER A 26 0.39 4.17 -1.26
C SER A 26 0.70 2.68 -1.13
N LEU A 27 0.47 1.90 -2.20
CA LEU A 27 0.81 0.48 -2.27
C LEU A 27 2.31 0.25 -2.09
N MET A 28 3.17 1.04 -2.72
CA MET A 28 4.62 0.93 -2.54
C MET A 28 5.02 1.12 -1.08
N ARG A 29 4.42 2.09 -0.37
CA ARG A 29 4.66 2.29 1.06
C ARG A 29 4.14 1.10 1.88
N LYS A 30 2.96 0.59 1.56
CA LYS A 30 2.36 -0.59 2.23
C LYS A 30 3.18 -1.86 2.03
N VAL A 31 3.69 -2.09 0.82
CA VAL A 31 4.58 -3.22 0.51
C VAL A 31 5.87 -3.09 1.30
N ARG A 32 6.49 -1.91 1.29
CA ARG A 32 7.70 -1.65 2.10
C ARG A 32 7.47 -1.93 3.58
N GLN A 33 6.38 -1.42 4.15
CA GLN A 33 6.02 -1.69 5.55
C GLN A 33 5.88 -3.18 5.84
N ARG A 34 5.19 -3.94 4.97
CA ARG A 34 5.04 -5.40 5.13
C ARG A 34 6.37 -6.15 5.05
N LEU A 35 7.30 -5.72 4.20
CA LEU A 35 8.63 -6.31 4.06
C LEU A 35 9.55 -5.97 5.24
N GLU A 36 9.41 -4.78 5.81
CA GLU A 36 10.16 -4.33 6.98
C GLU A 36 9.57 -4.86 8.30
N GLY A 37 8.54 -5.72 8.27
CA GLY A 37 7.87 -6.21 9.47
C GLY A 37 7.12 -5.10 10.24
N ARG A 38 6.75 -4.00 9.58
CA ARG A 38 5.96 -2.93 10.18
C ARG A 38 4.48 -3.20 9.93
N VAL A 39 3.79 -3.73 10.93
CA VAL A 39 2.34 -3.95 10.85
C VAL A 39 1.63 -2.66 11.19
N ALA A 40 0.70 -2.23 10.33
CA ALA A 40 -0.19 -1.13 10.65
C ALA A 40 -1.09 -1.57 11.81
N SER A 41 -0.97 -0.91 12.97
CA SER A 41 -1.83 -1.19 14.13
C SER A 41 -3.28 -1.01 13.70
N THR A 42 -3.99 -2.12 13.54
CA THR A 42 -5.39 -2.12 13.09
C THR A 42 -6.24 -2.17 14.34
N GLY A 43 -6.26 -1.08 15.10
CA GLY A 43 -6.95 -1.05 16.38
C GLY A 43 -6.56 0.17 17.19
N ASN A 44 -7.56 0.79 17.78
CA ASN A 44 -7.54 2.07 18.46
C ASN A 44 -6.87 2.00 19.85
N GLU A 45 -5.76 1.27 19.98
CA GLU A 45 -5.00 1.20 21.22
C GLU A 45 -3.69 1.98 21.05
N LEU A 46 -3.73 3.18 21.65
CA LEU A 46 -2.63 4.08 21.93
C LEU A 46 -2.24 5.04 20.80
N VAL A 47 -3.15 5.98 20.59
CA VAL A 47 -2.83 7.41 20.46
C VAL A 47 -1.55 7.72 21.27
N GLY A 48 -0.44 8.00 20.57
CA GLY A 48 0.68 8.76 21.12
C GLY A 48 2.07 8.13 21.11
N THR A 49 2.24 6.79 21.17
CA THR A 49 3.57 6.22 21.55
C THR A 49 4.05 4.97 20.80
N PHE A 50 3.43 4.55 19.68
CA PHE A 50 3.85 3.30 19.00
C PHE A 50 4.30 3.55 17.56
N GLY A 51 5.46 4.20 17.45
CA GLY A 51 6.22 4.22 16.22
C GLY A 51 6.86 2.85 15.95
N ASN A 52 6.65 2.33 14.74
CA ASN A 52 7.53 1.33 14.11
C ASN A 52 7.86 0.09 14.96
N ILE A 53 6.86 -0.62 15.48
CA ILE A 53 7.14 -1.99 15.95
C ILE A 53 7.49 -2.82 14.71
N VAL A 54 8.77 -3.15 14.59
CA VAL A 54 9.30 -4.11 13.62
C VAL A 54 9.19 -5.47 14.28
N ILE A 55 8.28 -6.31 13.77
CA ILE A 55 8.12 -7.68 14.26
C ILE A 55 9.13 -8.61 13.60
N SER A 56 9.52 -9.66 14.31
CA SER A 56 10.38 -10.70 13.75
C SER A 56 9.64 -11.51 12.67
N THR A 57 10.39 -12.19 11.80
CA THR A 57 9.80 -13.01 10.73
C THR A 57 8.91 -14.12 11.28
N ASP A 58 9.29 -14.72 12.41
CA ASP A 58 8.51 -15.76 13.08
C ASP A 58 7.16 -15.20 13.57
N GLU A 59 7.20 -14.10 14.33
CA GLU A 59 6.00 -13.42 14.82
C GLU A 59 5.09 -12.94 13.69
N GLN A 60 5.67 -12.45 12.58
CA GLN A 60 4.93 -12.06 11.39
C GLN A 60 4.19 -13.25 10.77
N SER A 61 4.88 -14.38 10.61
CA SER A 61 4.27 -15.59 10.06
C SER A 61 3.19 -16.16 10.99
N GLY A 62 3.45 -16.21 12.31
CA GLY A 62 2.49 -16.67 13.31
C GLY A 62 1.25 -15.79 13.39
N SER A 63 1.41 -14.46 13.32
CA SER A 63 0.29 -13.51 13.25
C SER A 63 -0.52 -13.71 11.97
N LEU A 64 0.14 -13.89 10.83
CA LEU A 64 -0.51 -14.10 9.54
C LEU A 64 -1.33 -15.40 9.52
N ILE A 65 -0.78 -16.48 10.05
CA ILE A 65 -1.48 -17.76 10.19
C ILE A 65 -2.72 -17.58 11.08
N ARG A 66 -2.57 -16.97 12.27
CA ARG A 66 -3.70 -16.75 13.19
C ARG A 66 -4.84 -15.96 12.56
N HIS A 67 -4.53 -14.92 11.78
CA HIS A 67 -5.55 -14.16 11.07
C HIS A 67 -6.21 -14.99 9.96
N ALA A 68 -5.43 -15.74 9.19
CA ALA A 68 -5.94 -16.59 8.11
C ALA A 68 -6.83 -17.73 8.62
N THR A 69 -6.57 -18.24 9.83
CA THR A 69 -7.35 -19.32 10.47
C THR A 69 -8.46 -18.81 11.39
N SER A 70 -8.65 -17.49 11.51
CA SER A 70 -9.68 -16.92 12.38
C SER A 70 -11.06 -17.10 11.76
N LEU A 71 -11.93 -17.87 12.43
CA LEU A 71 -13.30 -18.13 11.97
C LEU A 71 -14.09 -16.82 11.78
N THR A 72 -13.85 -15.81 12.61
CA THR A 72 -14.51 -14.50 12.51
C THR A 72 -14.15 -13.77 11.22
N LEU A 73 -12.87 -13.79 10.82
CA LEU A 73 -12.43 -13.15 9.58
C LEU A 73 -12.86 -13.95 8.36
N LEU A 74 -12.83 -15.28 8.49
CA LEU A 74 -13.23 -16.21 7.46
C LEU A 74 -14.72 -16.08 7.12
N ALA A 75 -15.58 -15.88 8.12
CA ALA A 75 -17.03 -15.65 7.94
C ALA A 75 -17.38 -14.31 7.26
N GLN A 76 -16.44 -13.35 7.22
CA GLN A 76 -16.63 -12.05 6.56
C GLN A 76 -16.23 -12.07 5.08
N MET A 77 -15.68 -13.18 4.60
CA MET A 77 -15.27 -13.31 3.21
C MET A 77 -16.49 -13.38 2.30
N TYR A 78 -16.31 -12.94 1.06
CA TYR A 78 -17.32 -13.07 0.02
C TYR A 78 -17.74 -14.54 -0.16
N GLU A 79 -19.04 -14.81 -0.28
CA GLU A 79 -19.60 -16.17 -0.30
C GLU A 79 -18.99 -17.08 -1.39
N GLY A 80 -18.68 -16.52 -2.56
CA GLY A 80 -18.03 -17.25 -3.65
C GLY A 80 -16.58 -17.66 -3.37
N TRP A 81 -16.00 -17.23 -2.25
CA TRP A 81 -14.68 -17.66 -1.79
C TRP A 81 -14.72 -19.04 -1.11
N THR A 82 -15.92 -19.58 -0.84
CA THR A 82 -16.15 -20.95 -0.35
C THR A 82 -15.25 -21.34 0.82
N ALA A 83 -15.18 -20.46 1.82
CA ALA A 83 -14.32 -20.59 2.97
C ALA A 83 -14.54 -21.84 3.85
N TRP A 84 -15.64 -22.57 3.63
CA TRP A 84 -16.06 -23.75 4.39
C TRP A 84 -15.72 -25.09 3.72
N VAL A 85 -15.21 -25.07 2.48
CA VAL A 85 -14.84 -26.27 1.70
C VAL A 85 -13.44 -26.71 2.09
#